data_AF-A0A284VQF9-F1
#
_entry.id   AF-A0A284VQF9-F1
#
_cell.length_a   1.000
_cell.length_b   1.000
_cell.length_c   1.000
_cell.angle_alpha   90.00
_cell.angle_beta   90.00
_cell.angle_gamma   90.00
#
_symmetry.space_group_name_H-M   'P 1'
#
loop_
_entity.id
_entity.type
_entity.pdbx_description
1 polymer ?
#
loop_
_entity_poly.entity_id
_entity_poly.type
_entity_poly.pdbx_seq_one_letter_code
_entity_poly.pdbx_strand_id
1 'polypeptide(L)'
;MAEGGFIREVAHRIFAAEFKDANLQAREGSDQYSPQYLLTPTGAKCNRVFIVGTLTEKEDMGTESEFWRGRIVDPTGAFFVTAGQYQPEAAQVLARTTPPEFIAVIGKPNTYTTKEGNVITSIRAESLQIVDAATRDRWVVDTAKHTMARLEKLKGNEPDAVKAKEHYSTNVENYKAMVATALETVRAR
;
A
#
# COMPACT_ATOMS: atom_id res chain seq x y z
N MET A 1 -18.62 -27.23 -13.92
CA MET A 1 -18.29 -25.91 -14.49
C MET A 1 -18.43 -24.91 -13.35
N ALA A 2 -17.32 -24.37 -12.85
CA ALA A 2 -17.35 -23.51 -11.66
C ALA A 2 -17.75 -22.08 -12.08
N GLU A 3 -18.98 -21.68 -11.74
CA GLU A 3 -19.39 -20.28 -11.72
C GLU A 3 -18.75 -19.59 -10.51
N GLY A 4 -17.46 -19.30 -10.62
CA GLY A 4 -16.78 -18.37 -9.72
C GLY A 4 -16.95 -16.96 -10.27
N GLY A 5 -17.99 -16.25 -9.85
CA GLY A 5 -18.07 -14.82 -10.11
C GLY A 5 -16.76 -14.14 -9.70
N PHE A 6 -16.20 -13.27 -10.53
CA PHE A 6 -15.00 -12.51 -10.21
C PHE A 6 -15.31 -11.56 -9.03
N ILE A 7 -15.22 -12.06 -7.81
CA ILE A 7 -15.32 -11.25 -6.60
C ILE A 7 -14.08 -10.35 -6.61
N ARG A 8 -14.29 -9.04 -6.80
CA ARG A 8 -13.18 -8.08 -6.71
C ARG A 8 -12.64 -8.13 -5.29
N GLU A 9 -11.39 -8.55 -5.15
CA GLU A 9 -10.71 -8.53 -3.85
C GLU A 9 -10.60 -7.10 -3.32
N VAL A 10 -10.78 -6.98 -2.00
CA VAL A 10 -10.83 -5.69 -1.31
C VAL A 10 -9.44 -5.05 -1.33
N ALA A 11 -9.38 -3.76 -1.67
CA ALA A 11 -8.16 -3.00 -1.53
C ALA A 11 -7.86 -2.77 -0.04
N HIS A 12 -6.75 -3.31 0.44
CA HIS A 12 -6.36 -3.24 1.84
C HIS A 12 -5.85 -1.84 2.19
N ARG A 13 -6.37 -1.28 3.29
CA ARG A 13 -5.84 -0.08 3.92
C ARG A 13 -4.60 -0.43 4.74
N ILE A 14 -3.49 0.21 4.41
CA ILE A 14 -2.17 0.00 5.03
C ILE A 14 -1.45 1.33 5.21
N PHE A 15 -0.68 1.45 6.28
CA PHE A 15 0.18 2.60 6.54
C PHE A 15 1.52 2.47 5.80
N ALA A 16 2.18 3.59 5.52
CA ALA A 16 3.45 3.62 4.78
C ALA A 16 4.57 2.88 5.50
N ALA A 17 4.68 2.99 6.82
CA ALA A 17 5.67 2.24 7.59
C ALA A 17 5.43 0.72 7.49
N GLU A 18 4.18 0.27 7.65
CA GLU A 18 3.82 -1.14 7.44
C GLU A 18 4.16 -1.62 6.03
N PHE A 19 3.89 -0.80 5.01
CA PHE A 19 4.15 -1.15 3.61
C PHE A 19 5.64 -1.22 3.27
N LYS A 20 6.43 -0.30 3.83
CA LYS A 20 7.87 -0.24 3.64
C LYS A 20 8.57 -1.49 4.18
N ASP A 21 8.09 -2.03 5.29
CA ASP A 21 8.64 -3.22 5.91
C ASP A 21 8.21 -4.52 5.20
N ALA A 22 7.17 -4.46 4.36
CA ALA A 22 6.65 -5.62 3.64
C ALA A 22 7.50 -5.98 2.42
N ASN A 23 8.00 -7.20 2.38
CA ASN A 23 8.88 -7.74 1.34
C ASN A 23 8.59 -9.21 0.96
N LEU A 24 7.54 -9.82 1.50
CA LEU A 24 7.19 -11.22 1.30
C LEU A 24 6.10 -11.33 0.24
N GLN A 25 6.47 -11.88 -0.91
CA GLN A 25 5.51 -12.16 -1.97
C GLN A 25 4.96 -13.58 -1.81
N ALA A 26 3.64 -13.69 -1.67
CA ALA A 26 2.93 -14.96 -1.65
C ALA A 26 2.27 -15.21 -3.01
N ARG A 27 2.46 -16.41 -3.57
CA ARG A 27 1.78 -16.86 -4.79
C ARG A 27 0.83 -18.00 -4.45
N GLU A 28 -0.37 -17.95 -4.98
CA GLU A 28 -1.33 -19.05 -4.89
C GLU A 28 -1.26 -19.90 -6.15
N GLY A 29 -0.42 -20.95 -6.08
CA GLY A 29 -0.21 -21.89 -7.18
C GLY A 29 1.19 -21.79 -7.80
N SER A 30 1.49 -22.77 -8.66
CA SER A 30 2.75 -22.90 -9.39
C SER A 30 2.68 -22.33 -10.82
N ASP A 31 1.52 -21.82 -11.24
CA ASP A 31 1.33 -21.23 -12.56
C ASP A 31 1.93 -19.82 -12.63
N GLN A 32 2.47 -19.45 -13.79
CA GLN A 32 2.94 -18.10 -14.08
C GLN A 32 1.81 -17.05 -14.02
N TYR A 33 0.55 -17.47 -14.18
CA TYR A 33 -0.63 -16.60 -14.08
C TYR A 33 -1.22 -16.53 -12.66
N SER A 34 -0.64 -17.23 -11.69
CA SER A 34 -1.10 -17.21 -10.31
C SER A 34 -1.06 -15.79 -9.74
N PRO A 35 -2.14 -15.33 -9.06
CA PRO A 35 -2.15 -14.04 -8.41
C PRO A 35 -0.99 -13.92 -7.42
N GLN A 36 -0.35 -12.75 -7.44
CA GLN A 36 0.73 -12.41 -6.53
C GLN A 36 0.20 -11.46 -5.47
N TYR A 37 0.44 -11.81 -4.22
CA TYR A 37 0.05 -11.04 -3.05
C TYR A 37 1.29 -10.55 -2.32
N LEU A 38 1.22 -9.37 -1.73
CA LEU A 38 2.19 -8.91 -0.76
C LEU A 38 1.66 -9.24 0.64
N LEU A 39 2.40 -10.05 1.40
CA LEU A 39 2.10 -10.27 2.82
C LEU A 39 2.80 -9.20 3.67
N THR A 40 2.05 -8.48 4.50
CA THR A 40 2.60 -7.42 5.36
C THR A 40 3.00 -7.97 6.73
N PRO A 41 3.88 -7.25 7.48
CA PRO A 41 4.25 -7.63 8.85
C PRO A 41 3.07 -7.75 9.82
N THR A 42 1.97 -7.02 9.56
CA THR A 42 0.77 -7.11 10.40
C THR A 42 -0.16 -8.27 10.00
N GLY A 43 0.20 -9.03 8.96
CA GLY A 43 -0.58 -10.17 8.47
C GLY A 43 -1.61 -9.83 7.39
N ALA A 44 -1.49 -8.69 6.71
CA ALA A 44 -2.36 -8.38 5.57
C ALA A 44 -1.86 -9.09 4.31
N LYS A 45 -2.71 -9.85 3.63
CA LYS A 45 -2.41 -10.44 2.32
C LYS A 45 -3.01 -9.56 1.20
N CYS A 46 -2.18 -8.70 0.63
CA CYS A 46 -2.62 -7.62 -0.25
C CYS A 46 -2.45 -7.98 -1.73
N ASN A 47 -3.54 -8.13 -2.47
CA ASN A 47 -3.54 -8.07 -3.94
C ASN A 47 -3.62 -6.63 -4.45
N ARG A 48 -4.40 -5.81 -3.73
CA ARG A 48 -4.56 -4.37 -3.92
C ARG A 48 -4.45 -3.64 -2.61
N VAL A 49 -3.96 -2.41 -2.68
CA VAL A 49 -3.86 -1.51 -1.54
C VAL A 49 -4.65 -0.24 -1.83
N PHE A 50 -5.25 0.33 -0.79
CA PHE A 50 -5.90 1.63 -0.82
C PHE A 50 -5.21 2.55 0.18
N ILE A 51 -4.52 3.57 -0.33
CA ILE A 51 -3.77 4.52 0.48
C ILE A 51 -4.28 5.94 0.23
N VAL A 52 -4.14 6.81 1.23
CA VAL A 52 -4.38 8.25 1.08
C VAL A 52 -3.25 9.00 1.78
N GLY A 53 -2.69 9.99 1.11
CA GLY A 53 -1.61 10.79 1.67
C GLY A 53 -1.36 12.06 0.87
N THR A 54 -0.30 12.77 1.21
CA THR A 54 0.12 13.99 0.52
C THR A 54 1.11 13.63 -0.56
N LEU A 55 0.79 13.90 -1.83
CA LEU A 55 1.78 13.86 -2.91
C LEU A 55 2.80 14.98 -2.67
N THR A 56 4.05 14.62 -2.37
CA THR A 56 5.11 15.60 -2.07
C THR A 56 6.05 15.80 -3.24
N GLU A 57 6.27 14.75 -4.04
CA GLU A 57 7.18 14.77 -5.18
C GLU A 57 6.55 13.99 -6.34
N LYS A 58 6.80 14.45 -7.56
CA LYS A 58 6.48 13.70 -8.79
C LYS A 58 7.62 13.86 -9.80
N GLU A 59 7.87 12.82 -10.57
CA GLU A 59 8.93 12.77 -11.57
C GLU A 59 8.41 12.07 -12.83
N ASP A 60 8.67 12.65 -13.99
CA ASP A 60 8.49 11.98 -15.27
C ASP A 60 9.76 11.18 -15.58
N MET A 61 9.63 9.86 -15.59
CA MET A 61 10.72 8.93 -15.91
C MET A 61 10.54 8.32 -17.31
N GLY A 62 9.58 8.79 -18.09
CA GLY A 62 9.33 8.32 -19.45
C GLY A 62 10.35 8.86 -20.45
N THR A 63 10.98 7.98 -21.23
CA THR A 63 11.81 8.38 -22.38
C THR A 63 11.05 8.29 -23.70
N GLU A 64 10.30 7.20 -23.90
CA GLU A 64 9.51 6.94 -25.12
C GLU A 64 8.01 6.80 -24.85
N SER A 65 7.62 6.67 -23.58
CA SER A 65 6.23 6.45 -23.16
C SER A 65 5.99 7.08 -21.80
N GLU A 66 4.75 7.53 -21.56
CA GLU A 66 4.38 8.20 -20.31
C GLU A 66 4.61 7.26 -19.11
N PHE A 67 5.49 7.67 -18.21
CA PHE A 67 5.79 6.92 -16.99
C PHE A 67 6.11 7.87 -15.85
N TRP A 68 5.17 7.99 -14.92
CA TRP A 68 5.28 8.89 -13.77
C TRP A 68 5.58 8.12 -12.50
N ARG A 69 6.44 8.71 -11.68
CA ARG A 69 6.69 8.30 -10.30
C ARG A 69 6.20 9.38 -9.35
N GLY A 70 5.45 8.98 -8.33
CA GLY A 70 4.99 9.85 -7.25
C GLY A 70 5.52 9.38 -5.90
N ARG A 71 5.79 10.34 -5.01
CA ARG A 71 6.06 10.10 -3.59
C ARG A 71 4.90 10.64 -2.77
N ILE A 72 4.23 9.74 -2.06
CA ILE A 72 3.04 10.07 -1.28
C ILE A 72 3.33 9.80 0.19
N VAL A 73 3.12 10.81 1.04
CA VAL A 73 3.46 10.77 2.46
C VAL A 73 2.19 10.68 3.30
N ASP A 74 2.17 9.70 4.21
CA ASP A 74 1.19 9.59 5.28
C ASP A 74 1.84 9.89 6.65
N PRO A 75 1.10 9.90 7.76
CA PRO A 75 1.67 10.15 9.10
C PRO A 75 2.78 9.19 9.54
N THR A 76 2.95 8.06 8.87
CA THR A 76 3.87 6.97 9.25
C THR A 76 5.09 6.87 8.32
N GLY A 77 5.07 7.52 7.15
CA GLY A 77 6.17 7.45 6.19
C GLY A 77 5.75 7.80 4.77
N ALA A 78 6.47 7.24 3.80
CA ALA A 78 6.25 7.50 2.38
C ALA A 78 6.00 6.22 1.57
N PHE A 79 5.06 6.32 0.64
CA PHE A 79 4.83 5.36 -0.43
C PHE A 79 5.49 5.83 -1.73
N PHE A 80 6.03 4.89 -2.50
CA PHE A 80 6.42 5.12 -3.88
C PHE A 80 5.35 4.57 -4.80
N VAL A 81 4.81 5.42 -5.65
CA VAL A 81 3.75 5.06 -6.60
C VAL A 81 4.26 5.26 -8.03
N THR A 82 3.94 4.33 -8.91
CA THR A 82 4.24 4.43 -10.34
C THR A 82 2.97 4.30 -11.17
N ALA A 83 2.87 5.08 -12.24
CA ALA A 83 1.81 4.99 -13.23
C ALA A 83 2.43 5.08 -14.62
N GLY A 84 2.26 4.03 -15.44
CA GLY A 84 2.82 3.97 -16.78
C GLY A 84 1.76 4.06 -17.87
N GLN A 85 2.18 3.88 -19.12
CA GLN A 85 1.33 3.90 -20.31
C GLN A 85 0.08 2.99 -20.27
N TYR A 86 0.13 1.90 -19.49
CA TYR A 86 -1.00 0.97 -19.33
C TYR A 86 -2.00 1.43 -18.27
N GLN A 87 -1.72 2.53 -17.56
CA GLN A 87 -2.57 3.16 -16.57
C GLN A 87 -2.73 4.67 -16.89
N PRO A 88 -3.27 5.00 -18.07
CA PRO A 88 -3.26 6.37 -18.59
C PRO A 88 -4.02 7.35 -17.69
N GLU A 89 -5.12 6.93 -17.06
CA GLU A 89 -5.87 7.77 -16.13
C GLU A 89 -5.02 8.15 -14.91
N ALA A 90 -4.36 7.16 -14.30
CA ALA A 90 -3.52 7.37 -13.13
C ALA A 90 -2.28 8.24 -13.48
N ALA A 91 -1.66 7.99 -14.64
CA ALA A 91 -0.53 8.77 -15.14
C ALA A 91 -0.91 10.23 -15.39
N GLN A 92 -2.06 10.48 -16.04
CA GLN A 92 -2.55 11.84 -16.28
C GLN A 92 -2.85 12.62 -15.01
N VAL A 93 -3.42 11.97 -13.99
CA VAL A 93 -3.66 12.60 -12.68
C VAL A 93 -2.32 13.00 -12.05
N LEU A 94 -1.31 12.11 -12.00
CA LEU A 94 0.03 12.47 -11.52
C LEU A 94 0.65 13.61 -12.32
N ALA A 95 0.57 13.55 -13.66
CA ALA A 95 1.14 14.55 -14.55
C ALA A 95 0.57 15.96 -14.28
N ARG A 96 -0.74 16.07 -14.06
CA ARG A 96 -1.46 17.34 -13.89
C ARG A 96 -1.48 17.87 -12.46
N THR A 97 -1.27 17.01 -11.46
CA THR A 97 -1.30 17.41 -10.06
C THR A 97 -0.05 18.19 -9.69
N THR A 98 -0.21 19.31 -8.98
CA THR A 98 0.92 20.10 -8.45
C THR A 98 1.09 19.81 -6.96
N PRO A 99 2.21 19.22 -6.52
CA PRO A 99 2.50 19.02 -5.09
C PRO A 99 2.62 20.36 -4.32
N PRO A 100 2.22 20.43 -3.03
CA PRO A 100 1.60 19.38 -2.24
C PRO A 100 0.08 19.26 -2.50
N GLU A 101 -0.41 18.03 -2.67
CA GLU A 101 -1.85 17.75 -2.84
C GLU A 101 -2.25 16.45 -2.16
N PHE A 102 -3.46 16.36 -1.59
CA PHE A 102 -3.96 15.10 -1.04
C PHE A 102 -4.47 14.19 -2.15
N ILE A 103 -3.96 12.96 -2.18
CA ILE A 103 -4.29 12.00 -3.23
C ILE A 103 -4.63 10.65 -2.63
N ALA A 104 -5.69 10.03 -3.15
CA ALA A 104 -6.07 8.66 -2.89
C ALA A 104 -5.57 7.76 -4.02
N VAL A 105 -5.00 6.61 -3.66
CA VAL A 105 -4.43 5.64 -4.62
C VAL A 105 -5.03 4.28 -4.38
N ILE A 106 -5.50 3.65 -5.45
CA ILE A 106 -5.74 2.21 -5.51
C ILE A 106 -4.68 1.64 -6.45
N GLY A 107 -3.98 0.59 -6.01
CA GLY A 107 -2.98 -0.02 -6.86
C GLY A 107 -2.50 -1.38 -6.38
N LYS A 108 -1.69 -2.00 -7.22
CA LYS A 108 -1.08 -3.29 -6.94
C LYS A 108 0.28 -3.10 -6.28
N PRO A 109 0.52 -3.69 -5.11
CA PRO A 109 1.83 -3.68 -4.51
C PRO A 109 2.80 -4.52 -5.34
N ASN A 110 4.04 -4.07 -5.46
CA ASN A 110 5.11 -4.78 -6.14
C ASN A 110 6.41 -4.58 -5.36
N THR A 111 7.27 -5.59 -5.38
CA THR A 111 8.60 -5.49 -4.78
C THR A 111 9.66 -5.68 -5.85
N TYR A 112 10.73 -4.91 -5.80
CA TYR A 112 11.90 -5.12 -6.65
C TYR A 112 13.17 -5.04 -5.82
N THR A 113 14.15 -5.85 -6.20
CA THR A 113 15.46 -5.85 -5.55
C THR A 113 16.38 -4.88 -6.28
N THR A 114 16.92 -3.92 -5.52
CA THR A 114 17.95 -3.01 -6.02
C THR A 114 19.27 -3.74 -6.30
N LYS A 115 20.18 -3.11 -7.03
CA LYS A 115 21.52 -3.66 -7.29
C LYS A 115 22.31 -3.94 -5.99
N GLU A 116 22.00 -3.19 -4.93
CA GLU A 116 22.61 -3.31 -3.61
C GLU A 116 21.96 -4.41 -2.74
N GLY A 117 20.99 -5.15 -3.28
CA GLY A 117 20.30 -6.24 -2.56
C GLY A 117 19.13 -5.79 -1.69
N ASN A 118 18.88 -4.48 -1.56
CA ASN A 118 17.72 -3.98 -0.82
C ASN A 118 16.43 -4.23 -1.59
N VAL A 119 15.42 -4.80 -0.92
CA VAL A 119 14.07 -4.96 -1.48
C VAL A 119 13.30 -3.66 -1.23
N ILE A 120 12.80 -3.04 -2.31
CA ILE A 120 11.94 -1.86 -2.25
C ILE A 120 10.53 -2.25 -2.69
N THR A 121 9.56 -1.75 -1.94
CA THR A 121 8.14 -1.97 -2.20
C THR A 121 7.53 -0.69 -2.79
N SER A 122 6.84 -0.84 -3.91
CA SER A 122 6.16 0.24 -4.63
C SER A 122 4.74 -0.15 -5.00
N ILE A 123 3.91 0.83 -5.35
CA ILE A 123 2.53 0.62 -5.76
C ILE A 123 2.43 0.99 -7.24
N ARG A 124 2.04 0.03 -8.07
CA ARG A 124 1.58 0.34 -9.43
C ARG A 124 0.14 0.86 -9.32
N ALA A 125 -0.05 2.16 -9.50
CA ALA A 125 -1.37 2.78 -9.43
C ALA A 125 -2.28 2.22 -10.52
N GLU A 126 -3.46 1.74 -10.12
CA GLU A 126 -4.56 1.43 -11.05
C GLU A 126 -5.50 2.64 -11.17
N SER A 127 -5.67 3.40 -10.09
CA SER A 127 -6.48 4.63 -10.05
C SER A 127 -5.91 5.62 -9.03
N LEU A 128 -6.03 6.90 -9.37
CA LEU A 128 -5.59 8.04 -8.56
C LEU A 128 -6.66 9.12 -8.57
N GLN A 129 -6.95 9.72 -7.42
CA GLN A 129 -7.93 10.80 -7.29
C GLN A 129 -7.43 11.84 -6.28
N ILE A 130 -7.58 13.13 -6.63
CA ILE A 130 -7.36 14.23 -5.67
C ILE A 130 -8.52 14.19 -4.66
N VAL A 131 -8.20 14.33 -3.37
CA VAL A 131 -9.17 14.25 -2.28
C VAL A 131 -9.00 15.41 -1.32
N ASP A 132 -9.96 15.62 -0.43
CA ASP A 132 -9.87 16.65 0.61
C ASP A 132 -9.20 16.12 1.90
N ALA A 133 -8.91 17.04 2.81
CA ALA A 133 -8.33 16.72 4.11
C ALA A 133 -9.23 15.79 4.94
N ALA A 134 -10.56 15.95 4.87
CA ALA A 134 -11.52 15.13 5.60
C ALA A 134 -11.47 13.65 5.15
N THR A 135 -11.32 13.41 3.84
CA THR A 135 -11.15 12.08 3.26
C THR A 135 -9.84 11.44 3.73
N ARG A 136 -8.75 12.22 3.75
CA ARG A 136 -7.47 11.77 4.31
C ARG A 136 -7.59 11.39 5.78
N ASP A 137 -8.22 12.23 6.60
CA ASP A 137 -8.39 12.00 8.03
C ASP A 137 -9.25 10.76 8.32
N ARG A 138 -10.33 10.59 7.56
CA ARG A 138 -11.15 9.38 7.62
C ARG A 138 -10.36 8.14 7.24
N TRP A 139 -9.52 8.21 6.19
CA TRP A 139 -8.65 7.11 5.81
C TRP A 139 -7.68 6.74 6.93
N VAL A 140 -7.06 7.71 7.62
CA VAL A 140 -6.15 7.43 8.75
C VAL A 140 -6.88 6.68 9.86
N VAL A 141 -8.07 7.13 10.26
CA VAL A 141 -8.87 6.47 11.32
C VAL A 141 -9.28 5.05 10.92
N ASP A 142 -9.74 4.85 9.69
CA ASP A 142 -10.14 3.53 9.21
C ASP A 142 -8.93 2.60 9.08
N THR A 143 -7.80 3.10 8.57
CA THR A 143 -6.54 2.33 8.47
C THR A 143 -6.05 1.92 9.85
N ALA A 144 -6.10 2.80 10.84
CA ALA A 144 -5.79 2.48 12.23
C ALA A 144 -6.63 1.32 12.77
N LYS A 145 -7.96 1.36 12.57
CA LYS A 145 -8.86 0.26 12.98
C LYS A 145 -8.50 -1.06 12.29
N HIS A 146 -8.24 -1.02 10.99
CA HIS A 146 -7.88 -2.20 10.21
C HIS A 146 -6.52 -2.78 10.64
N THR A 147 -5.50 -1.94 10.84
CA THR A 147 -4.19 -2.36 11.32
C THR A 147 -4.28 -2.98 12.72
N MET A 148 -5.00 -2.35 13.66
CA MET A 148 -5.21 -2.91 15.00
C MET A 148 -5.92 -4.26 14.97
N ALA A 149 -6.97 -4.39 14.15
CA ALA A 149 -7.67 -5.66 13.99
C ALA A 149 -6.75 -6.77 13.42
N ARG A 150 -5.84 -6.43 12.51
CA ARG A 150 -4.84 -7.38 11.98
C ARG A 150 -3.81 -7.77 13.05
N LEU A 151 -3.29 -6.81 13.83
CA LEU A 151 -2.36 -7.08 14.93
C LEU A 151 -2.97 -8.02 15.99
N GLU A 152 -4.26 -7.88 16.29
CA GLU A 152 -4.95 -8.81 17.20
C GLU A 152 -5.09 -10.21 16.57
N LYS A 153 -5.44 -10.30 15.29
CA LYS A 153 -5.49 -11.58 14.56
C LYS A 153 -4.11 -12.24 14.39
N LEU A 154 -3.04 -11.45 14.37
CA LEU A 154 -1.66 -11.94 14.23
C LEU A 154 -1.27 -12.88 15.37
N LYS A 155 -1.89 -12.74 16.56
CA LYS A 155 -1.72 -13.65 17.70
C LYS A 155 -2.31 -15.04 17.46
N GLY A 156 -3.23 -15.19 16.51
CA GLY A 156 -3.85 -16.46 16.14
C GLY A 156 -2.97 -17.36 15.28
N ASN A 157 -3.57 -18.46 14.82
CA ASN A 157 -2.92 -19.50 14.03
C ASN A 157 -3.40 -19.53 12.56
N GLU A 158 -3.97 -18.42 12.08
CA GLU A 158 -4.34 -18.28 10.67
C GLU A 158 -3.10 -18.47 9.78
N PRO A 159 -3.19 -19.18 8.63
CA PRO A 159 -2.03 -19.52 7.81
C PRO A 159 -1.17 -18.30 7.43
N ASP A 160 -1.81 -17.19 7.05
CA ASP A 160 -1.11 -15.97 6.67
C ASP A 160 -0.50 -15.24 7.87
N ALA A 161 -1.13 -15.31 9.05
CA ALA A 161 -0.59 -14.75 10.29
C ALA A 161 0.65 -15.53 10.76
N VAL A 162 0.64 -16.86 10.62
CA VAL A 162 1.80 -17.71 10.93
C VAL A 162 2.97 -17.36 10.00
N LYS A 163 2.73 -17.33 8.68
CA LYS A 163 3.75 -16.96 7.70
C LYS A 163 4.33 -15.56 7.94
N ALA A 164 3.48 -14.58 8.25
CA ALA A 164 3.92 -13.24 8.56
C ALA A 164 4.80 -13.22 9.82
N LYS A 165 4.42 -13.92 10.88
CA LYS A 165 5.23 -14.01 12.11
C LYS A 165 6.58 -14.67 11.87
N GLU A 166 6.61 -15.79 11.17
CA GLU A 166 7.85 -16.52 10.86
C GLU A 166 8.82 -15.68 10.03
N HIS A 167 8.30 -14.92 9.06
CA HIS A 167 9.12 -14.11 8.16
C HIS A 167 9.58 -12.78 8.78
N TYR A 168 8.68 -12.07 9.47
CA TYR A 168 8.95 -10.70 9.94
C TYR A 168 9.41 -10.61 11.38
N SER A 169 9.15 -11.64 12.22
CA SER A 169 9.34 -11.54 13.67
C SER A 169 8.70 -10.26 14.25
N THR A 170 7.49 -9.94 13.78
CA THR A 170 6.81 -8.65 13.96
C THR A 170 6.76 -8.22 15.42
N ASN A 171 7.36 -7.07 15.75
CA ASN A 171 7.14 -6.41 17.03
C ASN A 171 5.80 -5.66 17.01
N VAL A 172 4.78 -6.28 17.58
CA VAL A 172 3.42 -5.74 17.62
C VAL A 172 3.34 -4.37 18.30
N GLU A 173 4.14 -4.12 19.33
CA GLU A 173 4.10 -2.86 20.08
C GLU A 173 4.61 -1.68 19.24
N ASN A 174 5.57 -1.91 18.33
CA ASN A 174 6.03 -0.88 17.40
C ASN A 174 4.90 -0.42 16.46
N TYR A 175 4.13 -1.36 15.91
CA TYR A 175 3.00 -1.02 15.04
C TYR A 175 1.83 -0.39 15.81
N LYS A 176 1.61 -0.77 17.07
CA LYS A 176 0.63 -0.06 17.94
C LYS A 176 1.05 1.40 18.19
N ALA A 177 2.32 1.63 18.50
CA ALA A 177 2.86 2.97 18.70
C ALA A 177 2.78 3.81 17.42
N MET A 178 3.08 3.22 16.26
CA MET A 178 2.88 3.83 14.94
C MET A 178 1.41 4.23 14.71
N VAL A 179 0.45 3.33 15.01
CA VAL A 179 -0.98 3.63 14.88
C VAL A 179 -1.40 4.76 15.81
N ALA A 180 -0.93 4.77 17.07
CA ALA A 180 -1.23 5.83 18.02
C ALA A 180 -0.73 7.19 17.50
N THR A 181 0.51 7.24 17.04
CA THR A 181 1.12 8.45 16.45
C THR A 181 0.32 8.95 15.24
N ALA A 182 -0.12 8.04 14.36
CA ALA A 182 -0.94 8.40 13.20
C ALA A 182 -2.29 9.00 13.61
N LEU A 183 -2.95 8.45 14.63
CA LEU A 183 -4.23 8.95 15.14
C LEU A 183 -4.11 10.33 15.80
N GLU A 184 -2.98 10.64 16.43
CA GLU A 184 -2.74 11.99 17.00
C GLU A 184 -2.75 13.08 15.92
N THR A 185 -2.29 12.77 14.70
CA THR A 185 -2.28 13.73 13.58
C THR A 185 -3.68 14.16 13.11
N VAL A 186 -4.70 13.37 13.41
CA VAL A 186 -6.10 13.65 13.07
C VAL A 186 -6.81 14.37 14.22
N ARG A 187 -6.39 14.12 15.47
CA ARG A 187 -6.98 14.77 16.66
C ARG A 187 -6.51 16.21 16.84
N ALA A 188 -5.34 16.56 16.31
CA ALA A 188 -4.73 17.87 16.45
C ALA A 188 -5.22 18.91 15.40
N ARG A 189 -6.24 18.59 14.61
CA ARG A 189 -6.84 19.45 13.57
C ARG A 189 -8.28 19.78 13.91
#